data_AF-A0A7W1XYA0-F1
#
_entry.id   AF-A0A7W1XYA0-F1
#
_cell.length_a   1.000
_cell.length_b   1.000
_cell.length_c   1.000
_cell.angle_alpha   90.00
_cell.angle_beta   90.00
_cell.angle_gamma   90.00
#
_symmetry.space_group_name_H-M   'P 1'
#
loop_
_entity.id
_entity.type
_entity.pdbx_description
1 polymer ?
#
loop_
_entity_poly.entity_id
_entity_poly.type
_entity_poly.pdbx_seq_one_letter_code
_entity_poly.pdbx_strand_id
1 'polypeptide(L)'
;MHDLPQPGNLHFPAEFHDRALAGWGVRRRRGDLIADSPTTGSIPLEDLPVETGSRVEENRISAAERPVEIAVSAVGEKSSDLSSSLVGLAQKVSSCEECSLSQTRTQTVFGCGDPGARLMFVGEAPGAEEDRRGEPFVGRAGQLLDRIITQGLKLTRDQIYIANVLKCRPPENRDPRPEEVQSCKGFLEKQIELVNPEMIVALGKPAAAFLTGEETSL
;
A
#
# COMPACT_ATOMS: atom_id res chain seq x y z
N MET A 1 -29.27 -12.91 27.41
CA MET A 1 -29.28 -12.19 26.11
C MET A 1 -28.20 -11.14 26.21
N HIS A 2 -27.01 -11.44 25.68
CA HIS A 2 -25.90 -10.49 25.68
C HIS A 2 -25.87 -9.77 24.33
N ASP A 3 -25.98 -8.44 24.38
CA ASP A 3 -25.83 -7.56 23.24
C ASP A 3 -24.43 -7.71 22.64
N LEU A 4 -24.40 -8.05 21.35
CA LEU A 4 -23.18 -8.01 20.55
C LEU A 4 -22.83 -6.53 20.27
N PRO A 5 -21.57 -6.12 20.45
CA PRO A 5 -21.14 -4.76 20.12
C PRO A 5 -21.26 -4.54 18.60
N GLN A 6 -21.98 -3.47 18.24
CA GLN A 6 -22.13 -3.03 16.85
C GLN A 6 -20.77 -2.72 16.22
N PRO A 7 -20.55 -3.01 14.93
CA PRO A 7 -19.30 -2.71 14.25
C PRO A 7 -19.08 -1.19 14.21
N GLY A 8 -18.02 -0.73 14.87
CA GLY A 8 -17.56 0.65 14.73
C GLY A 8 -17.13 0.90 13.29
N ASN A 9 -17.86 1.76 12.58
CA ASN A 9 -17.46 2.28 11.28
C ASN A 9 -16.15 3.05 11.41
N LEU A 10 -15.22 2.81 10.50
CA LEU A 10 -14.04 3.65 10.31
C LEU A 10 -14.52 5.06 9.93
N HIS A 11 -14.40 6.03 10.85
CA HIS A 11 -14.68 7.42 10.54
C HIS A 11 -13.41 8.05 9.96
N PHE A 12 -13.24 7.95 8.63
CA PHE A 12 -12.26 8.77 7.93
C PHE A 12 -12.74 10.23 7.99
N PRO A 13 -11.91 11.19 8.45
CA PRO A 13 -12.24 12.60 8.36
C PRO A 13 -12.57 12.96 6.91
N ALA A 14 -13.61 13.76 6.66
CA ALA A 14 -14.04 14.14 5.31
C ALA A 14 -12.90 14.72 4.44
N GLU A 15 -11.87 15.28 5.07
CA GLU A 15 -10.65 15.82 4.45
C GLU A 15 -9.78 14.77 3.73
N PHE A 16 -9.94 13.47 4.04
CA PHE A 16 -9.24 12.36 3.38
C PHE A 16 -9.66 12.21 1.90
N HIS A 17 -10.94 12.43 1.59
CA HIS A 17 -11.46 12.29 0.23
C HIS A 17 -11.15 13.50 -0.65
N ASP A 18 -11.15 14.72 -0.09
CA ASP A 18 -11.00 15.95 -0.86
C ASP A 18 -9.55 16.21 -1.32
N ARG A 19 -8.53 15.70 -0.60
CA ARG A 19 -7.11 15.85 -0.98
C ARG A 19 -6.66 14.89 -2.08
N ALA A 20 -7.29 13.70 -2.19
CA ALA A 20 -6.93 12.69 -3.19
C ALA A 20 -7.25 13.12 -4.63
N LEU A 21 -8.23 14.01 -4.82
CA LEU A 21 -8.70 14.43 -6.16
C LEU A 21 -8.00 15.69 -6.69
N ALA A 22 -7.35 16.49 -5.84
CA ALA A 22 -6.78 17.77 -6.24
C ALA A 22 -5.35 17.66 -6.82
N GLY A 23 -4.60 16.60 -6.49
CA GLY A 23 -3.18 16.46 -6.84
C GLY A 23 -2.86 15.62 -8.07
N TRP A 24 -3.82 14.85 -8.58
CA TRP A 24 -3.67 13.96 -9.72
C TRP A 24 -4.77 14.30 -10.70
N GLY A 25 -4.43 14.81 -11.89
CA GLY A 25 -5.36 15.30 -12.91
C GLY A 25 -6.28 14.22 -13.52
N VAL A 26 -7.06 13.53 -12.68
CA VAL A 26 -8.04 12.52 -13.08
C VAL A 26 -9.32 13.24 -13.46
N ARG A 27 -9.45 13.58 -14.74
CA ARG A 27 -10.72 14.03 -15.30
C ARG A 27 -11.70 12.85 -15.34
N ARG A 28 -12.77 12.91 -14.54
CA ARG A 28 -13.97 12.10 -14.80
C ARG A 28 -14.55 12.52 -16.16
N ARG A 29 -14.52 11.64 -17.16
CA ARG A 29 -15.45 11.76 -18.29
C ARG A 29 -16.77 11.12 -17.92
N ARG A 30 -17.79 11.96 -17.77
CA ARG A 30 -19.20 11.56 -17.69
C ARG A 30 -19.62 11.11 -19.09
N GLY A 31 -20.22 9.92 -19.16
CA GLY A 31 -21.12 9.37 -20.19
C GLY A 31 -20.90 9.72 -21.66
N ASP A 32 -20.68 8.68 -22.48
CA ASP A 32 -21.41 8.53 -23.74
C ASP A 32 -21.61 7.03 -24.01
N LEU A 33 -22.87 6.71 -24.33
CA LEU A 33 -23.35 5.40 -24.73
C LEU A 33 -23.19 5.23 -26.25
N ILE A 34 -23.23 3.96 -26.68
CA ILE A 34 -23.55 3.43 -28.02
C ILE A 34 -22.35 2.95 -28.88
N ALA A 35 -22.34 1.61 -29.02
CA ALA A 35 -22.02 0.75 -30.17
C ALA A 35 -20.68 0.94 -30.93
N ASP A 36 -19.82 -0.07 -30.91
CA ASP A 36 -19.81 -1.15 -31.91
C ASP A 36 -18.58 -2.06 -31.71
N SER A 37 -18.78 -3.37 -31.84
CA SER A 37 -17.68 -4.35 -31.93
C SER A 37 -17.07 -4.24 -33.33
N PRO A 38 -15.74 -4.34 -33.49
CA PRO A 38 -15.25 -5.50 -34.23
C PRO A 38 -13.86 -6.03 -33.82
N THR A 39 -13.78 -7.36 -33.83
CA THR A 39 -12.74 -8.21 -34.45
C THR A 39 -11.32 -8.26 -33.88
N THR A 40 -11.00 -9.47 -33.40
CA THR A 40 -9.70 -10.13 -33.31
C THR A 40 -8.71 -9.71 -34.39
N GLY A 41 -7.61 -9.05 -33.99
CA GLY A 41 -6.46 -8.77 -34.83
C GLY A 41 -5.16 -9.12 -34.11
N SER A 42 -4.59 -10.26 -34.47
CA SER A 42 -3.23 -10.69 -34.13
C SER A 42 -2.19 -9.76 -34.74
N ILE A 43 -1.27 -9.21 -33.94
CA ILE A 43 -0.12 -8.44 -34.43
C ILE A 43 1.09 -9.39 -34.54
N PRO A 44 1.70 -9.54 -35.72
CA PRO A 44 2.98 -10.26 -35.88
C PRO A 44 4.16 -9.48 -35.31
N LEU A 45 5.10 -10.22 -34.71
CA LEU A 45 6.46 -9.79 -34.36
C LEU A 45 7.33 -9.79 -35.63
N GLU A 46 8.03 -8.67 -35.90
CA GLU A 46 9.13 -8.39 -36.88
C GLU A 46 8.94 -6.91 -37.31
N ASP A 47 9.87 -5.95 -37.31
CA ASP A 47 11.33 -5.88 -37.31
C ASP A 47 11.77 -4.58 -36.60
N LEU A 48 12.81 -4.63 -35.76
CA LEU A 48 13.48 -3.43 -35.22
C LEU A 48 14.85 -3.25 -35.90
N PRO A 49 15.11 -2.14 -36.60
CA PRO A 49 16.45 -1.83 -37.08
C PRO A 49 17.36 -1.39 -35.93
N VAL A 50 18.50 -2.07 -35.82
CA VAL A 50 19.65 -1.68 -35.02
C VAL A 50 20.41 -0.60 -35.79
N GLU A 51 20.43 0.63 -35.26
CA GLU A 51 21.32 1.69 -35.75
C GLU A 51 22.40 1.98 -34.70
N THR A 52 23.61 1.56 -35.05
CA THR A 52 24.86 1.80 -34.34
C THR A 52 25.41 3.20 -34.65
N GLY A 53 25.68 3.96 -33.59
CA GLY A 53 26.78 4.94 -33.49
C GLY A 53 26.68 6.22 -34.32
N SER A 54 26.78 7.37 -33.65
CA SER A 54 27.96 8.25 -33.75
C SER A 54 27.71 9.61 -33.08
N ARG A 55 28.80 10.10 -32.46
CA ARG A 55 29.20 11.49 -32.32
C ARG A 55 28.60 12.33 -31.18
N VAL A 56 29.48 12.47 -30.19
CA VAL A 56 29.57 13.53 -29.19
C VAL A 56 29.43 14.91 -29.84
N GLU A 57 28.51 15.72 -29.33
CA GLU A 57 28.47 17.17 -29.55
C GLU A 57 28.29 17.86 -28.19
N GLU A 58 29.39 18.44 -27.71
CA GLU A 58 29.44 19.32 -26.56
C GLU A 58 28.66 20.60 -26.86
N ASN A 59 27.48 20.76 -26.26
CA ASN A 59 26.79 22.04 -26.29
C ASN A 59 26.94 22.75 -24.95
N ARG A 60 27.83 23.74 -24.93
CA ARG A 60 28.00 24.73 -23.88
C ARG A 60 26.79 25.65 -23.86
N ILE A 61 25.99 25.58 -22.81
CA ILE A 61 25.07 26.66 -22.44
C ILE A 61 25.37 27.06 -21.00
N SER A 62 25.92 28.26 -20.87
CA SER A 62 26.14 28.98 -19.63
C SER A 62 24.95 29.93 -19.42
N ALA A 63 24.21 29.77 -18.33
CA ALA A 63 23.51 30.87 -17.67
C ALA A 63 23.14 30.46 -16.24
N ALA A 64 23.54 31.32 -15.30
CA ALA A 64 23.27 31.24 -13.88
C ALA A 64 21.78 31.06 -13.55
N GLU A 65 21.47 30.05 -12.74
CA GLU A 65 20.24 30.02 -11.94
C GLU A 65 20.59 29.74 -10.48
N ARG A 66 19.95 30.53 -9.62
CA ARG A 66 20.27 30.78 -8.21
C ARG A 66 19.97 29.53 -7.36
N PRO A 67 20.72 29.28 -6.27
CA PRO A 67 20.39 28.18 -5.38
C PRO A 67 19.04 28.46 -4.72
N VAL A 68 18.11 27.53 -4.88
CA VAL A 68 16.90 27.47 -4.07
C VAL A 68 17.33 26.97 -2.69
N GLU A 69 17.38 27.86 -1.71
CA GLU A 69 17.50 27.50 -0.30
C GLU A 69 16.24 26.72 0.12
N ILE A 70 16.35 25.40 0.16
CA ILE A 70 15.37 24.55 0.84
C ILE A 70 15.72 24.61 2.33
N ALA A 71 14.88 25.28 3.10
CA ALA A 71 14.98 25.35 4.56
C ALA A 71 14.88 23.94 5.17
N VAL A 72 16.01 23.38 5.55
CA VAL A 72 16.13 22.13 6.32
C VAL A 72 15.95 22.46 7.80
N SER A 73 14.73 22.75 8.25
CA SER A 73 14.48 23.02 9.68
C SER A 73 13.01 22.79 10.05
N ALA A 74 12.65 21.52 10.23
CA ALA A 74 11.47 21.02 10.99
C ALA A 74 11.26 19.50 10.85
N VAL A 75 11.92 18.84 9.89
CA VAL A 75 11.62 17.44 9.51
C VAL A 75 12.18 16.41 10.51
N GLY A 76 13.22 16.75 11.27
CA GLY A 76 13.95 15.78 12.12
C GLY A 76 13.20 15.32 13.39
N GLU A 77 12.43 16.21 14.03
CA GLU A 77 11.76 15.88 15.30
C GLU A 77 10.48 15.07 15.08
N LYS A 78 9.71 15.39 14.03
CA LYS A 78 8.47 14.67 13.72
C LYS A 78 8.73 13.25 13.21
N SER A 79 9.78 13.06 12.40
CA SER A 79 10.12 11.74 11.86
C SER A 79 10.57 10.76 12.94
N SER A 80 11.34 11.23 13.94
CA SER A 80 11.82 10.37 15.03
C SER A 80 10.71 9.95 16.00
N ASP A 81 9.77 10.84 16.34
CA ASP A 81 8.63 10.50 17.20
C ASP A 81 7.66 9.51 16.53
N LEU A 82 7.33 9.73 15.25
CA LEU A 82 6.51 8.80 14.45
C LEU A 82 7.14 7.41 14.37
N SER A 83 8.46 7.35 14.10
CA SER A 83 9.21 6.10 14.09
C SER A 83 9.12 5.39 15.44
N SER A 84 9.27 6.13 16.55
CA SER A 84 9.18 5.57 17.90
C SER A 84 7.79 4.99 18.22
N SER A 85 6.72 5.67 17.78
CA SER A 85 5.35 5.23 17.95
C SER A 85 5.04 3.95 17.17
N LEU A 86 5.52 3.86 15.91
CA LEU A 86 5.39 2.65 15.11
C LEU A 86 6.20 1.48 15.68
N VAL A 87 7.40 1.73 16.21
CA VAL A 87 8.19 0.71 16.91
C VAL A 87 7.44 0.17 18.13
N GLY A 88 6.84 1.06 18.94
CA GLY A 88 6.02 0.66 20.08
C GLY A 88 4.79 -0.16 19.67
N LEU A 89 4.15 0.18 18.54
CA LEU A 89 3.05 -0.60 17.99
C LEU A 89 3.51 -1.97 17.48
N ALA A 90 4.66 -2.04 16.79
CA ALA A 90 5.24 -3.29 16.30
C ALA A 90 5.57 -4.25 17.46
N GLN A 91 6.08 -3.74 18.57
CA GLN A 91 6.33 -4.53 19.79
C GLN A 91 5.04 -5.13 20.34
N LYS A 92 3.96 -4.35 20.47
CA LYS A 92 2.64 -4.86 20.89
C LYS A 92 2.11 -5.95 19.96
N VAL A 93 2.27 -5.77 18.65
CA VAL A 93 1.86 -6.76 17.66
C VAL A 93 2.67 -8.05 17.81
N SER A 94 3.98 -7.97 18.03
CA SER A 94 4.86 -9.15 18.10
C SER A 94 4.48 -10.15 19.20
N SER A 95 3.88 -9.67 20.30
CA SER A 95 3.41 -10.47 21.41
C SER A 95 1.88 -10.64 21.46
N CYS A 96 1.15 -10.27 20.41
CA CYS A 96 -0.30 -10.27 20.40
C CYS A 96 -0.88 -11.70 20.43
N GLU A 97 -1.85 -11.97 21.31
CA GLU A 97 -2.54 -13.26 21.43
C GLU A 97 -4.08 -13.14 21.36
N GLU A 98 -4.59 -11.99 20.90
CA GLU A 98 -6.02 -11.63 20.88
C GLU A 98 -6.91 -12.47 19.93
N CYS A 99 -6.33 -13.42 19.18
CA CYS A 99 -7.06 -14.36 18.34
C CYS A 99 -6.32 -15.70 18.17
N SER A 100 -7.04 -16.70 17.64
CA SER A 100 -6.55 -18.07 17.47
C SER A 100 -5.35 -18.18 16.51
N LEU A 101 -5.14 -17.22 15.62
CA LEU A 101 -4.01 -17.21 14.68
C LEU A 101 -2.65 -17.14 15.38
N SER A 102 -2.62 -16.67 16.63
CA SER A 102 -1.42 -16.69 17.47
C SER A 102 -0.87 -18.08 17.73
N GLN A 103 -1.72 -19.10 17.68
CA GLN A 103 -1.37 -20.49 17.98
C GLN A 103 -0.68 -21.19 16.80
N THR A 104 -0.87 -20.68 15.58
CA THR A 104 -0.43 -21.36 14.34
C THR A 104 0.60 -20.57 13.53
N ARG A 105 0.73 -19.25 13.76
CA ARG A 105 1.75 -18.43 13.09
C ARG A 105 3.16 -18.85 13.52
N THR A 106 4.14 -18.63 12.65
CA THR A 106 5.55 -18.65 13.04
C THR A 106 5.91 -17.35 13.76
N GLN A 107 5.47 -16.23 13.21
CA GLN A 107 5.66 -14.89 13.77
C GLN A 107 4.63 -13.94 13.17
N THR A 108 4.51 -12.75 13.75
CA THR A 108 3.67 -11.70 13.17
C THR A 108 4.37 -11.00 12.02
N VAL A 109 3.59 -10.53 11.05
CA VAL A 109 4.04 -9.66 9.97
C VAL A 109 3.36 -8.31 10.13
N PHE A 110 4.10 -7.35 10.69
CA PHE A 110 3.55 -6.06 11.10
C PHE A 110 3.23 -5.14 9.90
N GLY A 111 4.25 -4.85 9.11
CA GLY A 111 4.27 -3.87 8.04
C GLY A 111 5.72 -3.42 7.79
N CYS A 112 6.00 -2.82 6.65
CA CYS A 112 7.33 -2.31 6.32
C CYS A 112 7.24 -1.07 5.42
N GLY A 113 8.29 -0.24 5.43
CA GLY A 113 8.42 0.92 4.57
C GLY A 113 8.67 2.22 5.34
N ASP A 114 8.40 3.35 4.71
CA ASP A 114 8.60 4.68 5.29
C ASP A 114 7.48 5.02 6.31
N PRO A 115 7.83 5.32 7.58
CA PRO A 115 6.90 5.85 8.58
C PRO A 115 6.13 7.11 8.15
N GLY A 116 6.67 7.89 7.22
CA GLY A 116 6.06 9.10 6.64
C GLY A 116 5.52 8.91 5.22
N ALA A 117 5.30 7.67 4.78
CA ALA A 117 4.88 7.38 3.41
C ALA A 117 3.57 8.07 3.03
N ARG A 118 3.55 8.73 1.87
CA ARG A 118 2.34 9.32 1.29
C ARG A 118 1.42 8.28 0.63
N LEU A 119 1.95 7.11 0.30
CA LEU A 119 1.24 6.00 -0.34
C LEU A 119 1.39 4.74 0.50
N MET A 120 0.25 4.13 0.82
CA MET A 120 0.19 2.88 1.58
C MET A 120 -0.51 1.78 0.78
N PHE A 121 0.05 0.56 0.78
CA PHE A 121 -0.59 -0.63 0.25
C PHE A 121 -1.08 -1.51 1.39
N VAL A 122 -2.32 -1.99 1.29
CA VAL A 122 -2.94 -2.84 2.30
C VAL A 122 -3.43 -4.12 1.66
N GLY A 123 -2.82 -5.25 2.05
CA GLY A 123 -3.31 -6.58 1.73
C GLY A 123 -4.21 -7.17 2.81
N GLU A 124 -4.61 -8.41 2.57
CA GLU A 124 -5.50 -9.17 3.46
C GLU A 124 -4.75 -9.77 4.65
N ALA A 125 -3.80 -10.67 4.38
CA ALA A 125 -3.10 -11.43 5.40
C ALA A 125 -1.71 -11.86 4.91
N PRO A 126 -0.79 -12.21 5.83
CA PRO A 126 0.50 -12.79 5.48
C PRO A 126 0.33 -14.19 4.87
N GLY A 127 1.10 -14.50 3.84
CA GLY A 127 1.25 -15.86 3.32
C GLY A 127 2.35 -16.64 4.05
N ALA A 128 2.65 -17.83 3.53
CA ALA A 128 3.64 -18.73 4.12
C ALA A 128 5.06 -18.16 4.18
N GLU A 129 5.47 -17.45 3.12
CA GLU A 129 6.82 -16.88 3.06
C GLU A 129 6.93 -15.62 3.90
N GLU A 130 5.87 -14.82 3.93
CA GLU A 130 5.75 -13.65 4.80
C GLU A 130 5.80 -14.05 6.27
N ASP A 131 5.04 -15.07 6.69
CA ASP A 131 5.06 -15.62 8.05
C ASP A 131 6.46 -16.14 8.42
N ARG A 132 7.16 -16.80 7.49
CA ARG A 132 8.53 -17.27 7.73
C ARG A 132 9.52 -16.12 7.90
N ARG A 133 9.38 -15.04 7.12
CA ARG A 133 10.36 -13.94 7.05
C ARG A 133 10.04 -12.76 7.98
N GLY A 134 8.79 -12.61 8.42
CA GLY A 134 8.33 -11.45 9.18
C GLY A 134 8.09 -10.20 8.33
N GLU A 135 8.13 -10.32 7.00
CA GLU A 135 8.07 -9.20 6.06
C GLU A 135 6.89 -9.36 5.09
N PRO A 136 6.07 -8.32 4.85
CA PRO A 136 4.88 -8.44 4.02
C PRO A 136 5.23 -8.46 2.52
N PHE A 137 4.46 -9.20 1.73
CA PHE A 137 4.57 -9.27 0.27
C PHE A 137 5.99 -9.60 -0.20
N VAL A 138 6.52 -10.75 0.22
CA VAL A 138 7.84 -11.28 -0.18
C VAL A 138 7.74 -12.56 -1.01
N GLY A 139 6.56 -13.18 -1.08
CA GLY A 139 6.26 -14.30 -1.95
C GLY A 139 6.01 -13.89 -3.41
N ARG A 140 5.38 -14.78 -4.19
CA ARG A 140 5.09 -14.56 -5.62
C ARG A 140 4.23 -13.32 -5.89
N ALA A 141 3.20 -13.11 -5.08
CA ALA A 141 2.36 -11.91 -5.17
C ALA A 141 3.15 -10.64 -4.86
N GLY A 142 4.08 -10.72 -3.90
CA GLY A 142 5.02 -9.65 -3.56
C GLY A 142 5.92 -9.26 -4.71
N GLN A 143 6.48 -10.23 -5.43
CA GLN A 143 7.31 -9.96 -6.61
C GLN A 143 6.53 -9.25 -7.73
N LEU A 144 5.24 -9.54 -7.88
CA LEU A 144 4.38 -8.81 -8.81
C LEU A 144 4.15 -7.38 -8.33
N LEU A 145 3.82 -7.20 -7.04
CA LEU A 145 3.66 -5.89 -6.43
C LEU A 145 4.94 -5.04 -6.59
N ASP A 146 6.12 -5.62 -6.38
CA ASP A 146 7.41 -4.95 -6.56
C ASP A 146 7.61 -4.46 -8.00
N ARG A 147 7.21 -5.25 -9.01
CA ARG A 147 7.26 -4.79 -10.41
C ARG A 147 6.30 -3.64 -10.66
N ILE A 148 5.10 -3.67 -10.09
CA ILE A 148 4.13 -2.57 -10.22
C ILE A 148 4.69 -1.29 -9.59
N ILE A 149 5.26 -1.38 -8.39
CA ILE A 149 5.84 -0.25 -7.67
C ILE A 149 7.04 0.32 -8.44
N THR A 150 8.01 -0.53 -8.78
CA THR A 150 9.29 -0.08 -9.36
C THR A 150 9.18 0.28 -10.84
N GLN A 151 8.43 -0.50 -11.62
CA GLN A 151 8.34 -0.32 -13.07
C GLN A 151 7.15 0.56 -13.46
N GLY A 152 6.01 0.42 -12.78
CA GLY A 152 4.79 1.19 -13.06
C GLY A 152 4.80 2.56 -12.39
N LEU A 153 5.01 2.60 -11.07
CA LEU A 153 4.95 3.83 -10.28
C LEU A 153 6.28 4.58 -10.17
N LYS A 154 7.39 3.93 -10.55
CA LYS A 154 8.75 4.47 -10.42
C LYS A 154 9.13 4.85 -8.97
N LEU A 155 8.62 4.08 -8.01
CA LEU A 155 8.91 4.21 -6.59
C LEU A 155 9.72 3.01 -6.08
N THR A 156 10.24 3.10 -4.87
CA THR A 156 10.90 2.01 -4.16
C THR A 156 10.13 1.64 -2.88
N ARG A 157 10.40 0.45 -2.31
CA ARG A 157 9.68 -0.04 -1.12
C ARG A 157 9.91 0.82 0.14
N ASP A 158 11.04 1.51 0.21
CA ASP A 158 11.41 2.46 1.26
C ASP A 158 10.77 3.85 1.06
N GLN A 159 9.99 4.06 -0.01
CA GLN A 159 9.23 5.31 -0.24
C GLN A 159 7.71 5.16 -0.01
N ILE A 160 7.26 3.93 0.27
CA ILE A 160 5.86 3.58 0.50
C ILE A 160 5.74 2.87 1.83
N TYR A 161 4.51 2.62 2.29
CA TYR A 161 4.25 1.75 3.43
C TYR A 161 3.40 0.56 3.00
N ILE A 162 3.74 -0.65 3.45
CA ILE A 162 3.02 -1.87 3.11
C ILE A 162 2.58 -2.55 4.40
N ALA A 163 1.30 -2.91 4.49
CA ALA A 163 0.72 -3.64 5.61
C ALA A 163 -0.36 -4.62 5.14
N ASN A 164 -0.85 -5.42 6.08
CA ASN A 164 -2.02 -6.29 5.90
C ASN A 164 -3.07 -6.00 6.97
N VAL A 165 -4.34 -6.32 6.71
CA VAL A 165 -5.41 -6.30 7.71
C VAL A 165 -5.06 -7.23 8.87
N LEU A 166 -4.77 -8.50 8.57
CA LEU A 166 -4.25 -9.44 9.57
C LEU A 166 -2.73 -9.31 9.72
N LYS A 167 -2.24 -9.47 10.95
CA LYS A 167 -0.80 -9.53 11.27
C LYS A 167 -0.27 -10.95 11.40
N CYS A 168 -1.13 -11.95 11.27
CA CYS A 168 -0.79 -13.37 11.41
C CYS A 168 -1.33 -14.12 10.20
N ARG A 169 -0.59 -15.13 9.75
CA ARG A 169 -1.02 -16.01 8.66
C ARG A 169 -2.17 -16.93 9.09
N PRO A 170 -3.30 -16.96 8.38
CA PRO A 170 -4.32 -17.99 8.55
C PRO A 170 -3.79 -19.39 8.18
N PRO A 171 -4.20 -20.45 8.90
CA PRO A 171 -3.85 -21.83 8.55
C PRO A 171 -4.09 -22.13 7.07
N GLU A 172 -3.11 -22.74 6.41
CA GLU A 172 -3.19 -23.10 4.99
C GLU A 172 -3.45 -21.93 4.02
N ASN A 173 -3.26 -20.67 4.47
CA ASN A 173 -3.61 -19.46 3.72
C ASN A 173 -5.10 -19.37 3.36
N ARG A 174 -5.99 -19.92 4.20
CA ARG A 174 -7.44 -19.70 4.05
C ARG A 174 -7.81 -18.23 4.23
N ASP A 175 -9.02 -17.87 3.82
CA ASP A 175 -9.56 -16.54 4.04
C ASP A 175 -9.67 -16.20 5.55
N PRO A 176 -9.46 -14.92 5.92
CA PRO A 176 -9.69 -14.40 7.26
C PRO A 176 -11.13 -14.61 7.70
N ARG A 177 -11.31 -15.02 8.96
CA ARG A 177 -12.64 -15.03 9.56
C ARG A 177 -12.98 -13.65 10.13
N PRO A 178 -14.27 -13.27 10.20
CA PRO A 178 -14.69 -11.98 10.72
C PRO A 178 -14.15 -11.67 12.13
N GLU A 179 -14.12 -12.66 13.02
CA GLU A 179 -13.58 -12.51 14.37
C GLU A 179 -12.07 -12.23 14.38
N GLU A 180 -11.32 -12.82 13.45
CA GLU A 180 -9.87 -12.60 13.32
C GLU A 180 -9.59 -11.18 12.83
N VAL A 181 -10.36 -10.72 11.85
CA VAL A 181 -10.31 -9.33 11.35
C VAL A 181 -10.66 -8.36 12.47
N GLN A 182 -11.74 -8.62 13.21
CA GLN A 182 -12.21 -7.75 14.28
C GLN A 182 -11.20 -7.65 15.44
N SER A 183 -10.52 -8.74 15.81
CA SER A 183 -9.44 -8.69 16.81
C SER A 183 -8.21 -7.93 16.31
N CYS A 184 -7.90 -8.01 15.01
CA CYS A 184 -6.67 -7.47 14.45
C CYS A 184 -6.78 -6.02 13.93
N LYS A 185 -8.00 -5.54 13.67
CA LYS A 185 -8.25 -4.26 12.98
C LYS A 185 -7.59 -3.05 13.63
N GLY A 186 -7.59 -2.98 14.95
CA GLY A 186 -7.07 -1.83 15.68
C GLY A 186 -5.59 -1.58 15.41
N PHE A 187 -4.83 -2.62 15.06
CA PHE A 187 -3.43 -2.46 14.66
C PHE A 187 -3.28 -1.79 13.30
N LEU A 188 -4.10 -2.15 12.31
CA LEU A 188 -4.05 -1.50 11.00
C LEU A 188 -4.58 -0.07 11.08
N GLU A 189 -5.67 0.16 11.81
CA GLU A 189 -6.21 1.51 12.07
C GLU A 189 -5.13 2.40 12.68
N LYS A 190 -4.41 1.92 13.70
CA LYS A 190 -3.35 2.69 14.32
C LYS A 190 -2.15 2.89 13.40
N GLN A 191 -1.81 1.93 12.54
CA GLN A 191 -0.79 2.13 11.51
C GLN A 191 -1.18 3.23 10.52
N ILE A 192 -2.43 3.24 10.05
CA ILE A 192 -2.95 4.27 9.13
C ILE A 192 -2.92 5.65 9.82
N GLU A 193 -3.33 5.73 11.09
CA GLU A 193 -3.28 6.97 11.86
C GLU A 193 -1.85 7.51 12.02
N LEU A 194 -0.90 6.63 12.34
CA LEU A 194 0.50 7.01 12.56
C LEU A 194 1.23 7.38 11.26
N VAL A 195 1.05 6.59 10.19
CA VAL A 195 1.65 6.85 8.88
C VAL A 195 0.99 8.05 8.21
N ASN A 196 -0.32 8.21 8.43
CA ASN A 196 -1.15 9.27 7.85
C ASN A 196 -0.97 9.43 6.33
N PRO A 197 -1.15 8.36 5.53
CA PRO A 197 -0.92 8.39 4.10
C PRO A 197 -1.97 9.25 3.39
N GLU A 198 -1.60 9.82 2.24
CA GLU A 198 -2.54 10.55 1.38
C GLU A 198 -3.38 9.62 0.51
N MET A 199 -2.87 8.41 0.22
CA MET A 199 -3.56 7.40 -0.58
C MET A 199 -3.31 6.01 -0.02
N ILE A 200 -4.38 5.20 0.00
CA ILE A 200 -4.32 3.78 0.36
C ILE A 200 -4.78 2.94 -0.84
N VAL A 201 -3.99 1.95 -1.22
CA VAL A 201 -4.33 0.97 -2.25
C VAL A 201 -4.69 -0.36 -1.58
N ALA A 202 -5.96 -0.73 -1.68
CA ALA A 202 -6.46 -2.02 -1.22
C ALA A 202 -6.09 -3.13 -2.21
N LEU A 203 -5.42 -4.17 -1.72
CA LEU A 203 -4.99 -5.34 -2.51
C LEU A 203 -5.89 -6.53 -2.18
N GLY A 204 -7.00 -6.64 -2.90
CA GLY A 204 -7.98 -7.72 -2.77
C GLY A 204 -9.26 -7.34 -2.03
N LYS A 205 -10.26 -8.24 -2.06
CA LYS A 205 -11.60 -7.97 -1.54
C LYS A 205 -11.61 -7.72 -0.03
N PRO A 206 -10.96 -8.52 0.83
CA PRO A 206 -11.04 -8.28 2.26
C PRO A 206 -10.34 -6.99 2.70
N ALA A 207 -9.25 -6.61 2.05
CA ALA A 207 -8.62 -5.30 2.28
C ALA A 207 -9.54 -4.15 1.85
N ALA A 208 -10.21 -4.27 0.71
CA ALA A 208 -11.16 -3.27 0.23
C ALA A 208 -12.35 -3.14 1.19
N ALA A 209 -12.99 -4.26 1.54
CA ALA A 209 -14.12 -4.28 2.46
C ALA A 209 -13.76 -3.74 3.85
N PHE A 210 -12.55 -4.03 4.34
CA PHE A 210 -12.03 -3.44 5.56
C PHE A 210 -11.98 -1.92 5.48
N LEU A 211 -11.38 -1.38 4.41
CA LEU A 211 -11.14 0.05 4.26
C LEU A 211 -12.40 0.85 3.92
N THR A 212 -13.36 0.27 3.22
CA THR A 212 -14.61 0.96 2.82
C THR A 212 -15.75 0.74 3.82
N GLY A 213 -15.70 -0.31 4.63
CA GLY A 213 -16.81 -0.73 5.47
C GLY A 213 -17.97 -1.36 4.70
N GLU A 214 -17.78 -1.68 3.41
CA GLU A 214 -18.80 -2.23 2.52
C GLU A 214 -18.37 -3.58 1.94
N GLU A 215 -19.30 -4.52 1.81
CA GLU A 215 -19.04 -5.73 1.02
C GLU A 215 -18.87 -5.35 -0.45
N THR A 216 -17.60 -5.25 -0.87
CA THR A 216 -17.26 -4.78 -2.21
C THR A 216 -17.26 -5.96 -3.18
N SER A 217 -18.16 -5.93 -4.16
CA SER A 217 -18.14 -6.87 -5.29
C SER A 217 -17.10 -6.40 -6.32
N LEU A 218 -15.86 -6.87 -6.19
CA LEU A 218 -14.77 -6.67 -7.17
C LEU A 218 -14.71 -7.79 -8.20
#